data_AF-A0AAU9J151-F1
#
_entry.id   AF-A0AAU9J151-F1
#
_cell.length_a   1.000
_cell.length_b   1.000
_cell.length_c   1.000
_cell.angle_alpha   90.00
_cell.angle_beta   90.00
_cell.angle_gamma   90.00
#
_symmetry.space_group_name_H-M   'P 1'
#
loop_
_entity.id
_entity.type
_entity.pdbx_description
1 polymer ?
#
loop_
_entity_poly.entity_id
_entity_poly.type
_entity_poly.pdbx_seq_one_letter_code
_entity_poly.pdbx_strand_id
1 'polypeptide(L)'
;MDRSDSSTAEEELYIILKDALTSENKQIIDCYDKVFLRNLLNSSRENSMHMNISHEGRYIFKGYPSGNYIKQLAKVVALWSQIGTFPISFVNLTGFDTEITRKEIENLSTLSSLVVDLVSRLNDPAVPSLAENLLLRMGPRGVLTCLGVRRTQGSIDKCLPPSKSFLERAFSQLHTAEESKKSSLTVGARALTKHCHRSSDGFWGKISGTEVMKNAVAQQVLDRFFTNCVWINIHCLPNEEPVIEVRVQEGYGVRWLINKQQFRGFLEPQMEGGHERGWRH
;
A
#
# COMPACT_ATOMS: atom_id res chain seq x y z
N MET A 1 18.45 8.71 23.51
CA MET A 1 18.42 9.49 22.27
C MET A 1 17.10 10.22 22.25
N ASP A 2 17.17 11.55 22.29
CA ASP A 2 16.03 12.42 22.54
C ASP A 2 15.05 12.39 21.35
N ARG A 3 13.74 12.36 21.62
CA ARG A 3 12.70 12.35 20.56
C ARG A 3 12.76 13.60 19.66
N SER A 4 13.47 14.66 20.07
CA SER A 4 13.66 15.88 19.28
C SER A 4 14.61 15.67 18.10
N ASP A 5 15.68 14.87 18.24
CA ASP A 5 16.67 14.69 17.17
C ASP A 5 16.17 13.81 16.02
N SER A 6 15.31 12.82 16.32
CA SER A 6 14.76 11.94 15.26
C SER A 6 13.78 12.67 14.35
N SER A 7 13.04 13.65 14.89
CA SER A 7 12.07 14.44 14.11
C SER A 7 12.77 15.36 13.11
N THR A 8 13.97 15.84 13.42
CA THR A 8 14.75 16.75 12.55
C THR A 8 15.36 15.97 11.38
N ALA A 9 15.98 14.82 11.65
CA ALA A 9 16.56 13.97 10.61
C ALA A 9 15.52 13.44 9.60
N GLU A 10 14.30 13.16 10.06
CA GLU A 10 13.20 12.72 9.18
C GLU A 10 12.74 13.81 8.21
N GLU A 11 12.68 15.07 8.66
CA GLU A 11 12.29 16.18 7.80
C GLU A 11 13.42 16.54 6.82
N GLU A 12 14.68 16.51 7.25
CA GLU A 12 15.85 16.66 6.36
C GLU A 12 15.87 15.57 5.29
N LEU A 13 15.68 14.30 5.67
CA LEU A 13 15.58 13.19 4.73
C LEU A 13 14.41 13.37 3.75
N TYR A 14 13.26 13.86 4.21
CA TYR A 14 12.14 14.15 3.33
C TYR A 14 12.52 15.16 2.24
N ILE A 15 13.19 16.25 2.62
CA ILE A 15 13.66 17.28 1.68
C ILE A 15 14.67 16.67 0.70
N ILE A 16 15.70 16.00 1.20
CA ILE A 16 16.77 15.39 0.39
C ILE A 16 16.21 14.37 -0.62
N LEU A 17 15.34 13.47 -0.17
CA LEU A 17 14.75 12.45 -1.04
C LEU A 17 13.80 13.07 -2.06
N LYS A 18 13.04 14.09 -1.67
CA LYS A 18 12.17 14.82 -2.59
C LYS A 18 13.00 15.53 -3.66
N ASP A 19 14.07 16.21 -3.27
CA ASP A 19 14.95 16.94 -4.19
C ASP A 19 15.58 15.98 -5.20
N ALA A 20 16.10 14.84 -4.73
CA ALA A 20 16.64 13.79 -5.60
C ALA A 20 15.59 13.23 -6.58
N LEU A 21 14.33 13.05 -6.15
CA LEU A 21 13.22 12.61 -7.00
C LEU A 21 12.72 13.68 -7.97
N THR A 22 12.92 14.96 -7.66
CA THR A 22 12.61 16.09 -8.56
C THR A 22 13.76 16.48 -9.48
N SER A 23 14.95 15.89 -9.28
CA SER A 23 16.11 16.17 -10.11
C SER A 23 15.83 15.86 -11.59
N GLU A 24 16.47 16.60 -12.48
CA GLU A 24 16.48 16.26 -13.91
C GLU A 24 17.48 15.13 -14.22
N ASN A 25 17.87 14.34 -13.21
CA ASN A 25 18.76 13.21 -13.38
C ASN A 25 18.07 12.14 -14.25
N LYS A 26 18.60 11.96 -15.45
CA LYS A 26 18.07 10.99 -16.43
C LYS A 26 18.01 9.57 -15.88
N GLN A 27 18.96 9.15 -15.05
CA GLN A 27 18.95 7.80 -14.47
C GLN A 27 17.75 7.60 -13.54
N ILE A 28 17.40 8.61 -12.73
CA ILE A 28 16.22 8.56 -11.85
C ILE A 28 14.94 8.49 -12.70
N ILE A 29 14.84 9.34 -13.73
CA ILE A 29 13.68 9.37 -14.63
C ILE A 29 13.50 8.03 -15.35
N ASP A 30 14.59 7.45 -15.86
CA ASP A 30 14.56 6.16 -16.56
C ASP A 30 14.26 4.99 -15.60
N CYS A 31 14.77 5.04 -14.36
CA CYS A 31 14.56 4.01 -13.35
C CYS A 31 13.10 3.94 -12.86
N TYR A 32 12.47 5.09 -12.63
CA TYR A 32 11.14 5.15 -12.06
C TYR A 32 10.02 5.30 -13.10
N ASP A 33 10.33 5.73 -14.31
CA ASP A 33 9.37 6.28 -15.28
C ASP A 33 8.65 7.55 -14.79
N LYS A 34 8.31 8.41 -15.76
CA LYS A 34 7.69 9.72 -15.51
C LYS A 34 6.34 9.60 -14.81
N VAL A 35 5.55 8.57 -15.09
CA VAL A 35 4.21 8.42 -14.50
C VAL A 35 4.33 8.09 -13.02
N PHE A 36 5.23 7.18 -12.64
CA PHE A 36 5.46 6.83 -11.24
C PHE A 36 5.99 8.03 -10.46
N LEU A 37 7.04 8.71 -10.97
CA LEU A 37 7.61 9.89 -10.33
C LEU A 37 6.56 10.99 -10.11
N ARG A 38 5.79 11.30 -11.15
CA ARG A 38 4.72 12.30 -11.04
C ARG A 38 3.72 11.94 -9.95
N ASN A 39 3.32 10.67 -9.86
CA ASN A 39 2.37 10.23 -8.84
C ASN A 39 2.99 10.25 -7.44
N LEU A 40 4.26 9.89 -7.31
CA LEU A 40 5.00 9.94 -6.04
C LEU A 40 5.11 11.38 -5.53
N LEU A 41 5.50 12.31 -6.40
CA LEU A 41 5.60 13.73 -6.11
C LEU A 41 4.24 14.36 -5.81
N ASN A 42 3.17 13.94 -6.51
CA ASN A 42 1.82 14.42 -6.20
C ASN A 42 1.35 14.02 -4.81
N SER A 43 1.74 12.83 -4.31
CA SER A 43 1.43 12.43 -2.92
C SER A 43 2.04 13.38 -1.90
N SER A 44 3.14 14.08 -2.25
CA SER A 44 3.82 14.99 -1.35
C SER A 44 3.05 16.29 -1.07
N ARG A 45 1.91 16.51 -1.72
CA ARG A 45 1.01 17.65 -1.46
C ARG A 45 0.14 17.43 -0.23
N GLU A 46 0.02 16.18 0.23
CA GLU A 46 -0.68 15.89 1.48
C GLU A 46 0.21 16.27 2.67
N ASN A 47 -0.30 17.15 3.54
CA ASN A 47 0.44 17.59 4.73
C ASN A 47 0.54 16.49 5.78
N SER A 48 -0.48 15.65 5.88
CA SER A 48 -0.53 14.49 6.78
C SER A 48 0.08 13.26 6.14
N MET A 49 0.77 12.47 6.96
CA MET A 49 1.16 11.10 6.64
C MET A 49 0.49 10.20 7.68
N HIS A 50 -0.17 9.13 7.24
CA HIS A 50 -0.64 8.09 8.16
C HIS A 50 0.47 7.07 8.39
N MET A 51 1.03 7.07 9.60
CA MET A 51 1.99 6.07 10.03
C MET A 51 1.31 4.70 10.13
N ASN A 52 1.58 3.85 9.15
CA ASN A 52 1.12 2.46 9.14
C ASN A 52 2.21 1.51 9.61
N ILE A 53 3.00 1.94 10.60
CA ILE A 53 4.07 1.13 11.18
C ILE A 53 3.83 1.08 12.69
N SER A 54 3.49 -0.12 13.17
CA SER A 54 3.36 -0.43 14.59
C SER A 54 4.68 -1.01 15.12
N HIS A 55 4.99 -0.77 16.39
CA HIS A 55 6.20 -1.30 17.04
C HIS A 55 5.81 -2.37 18.07
N GLU A 56 5.96 -3.63 17.69
CA GLU A 56 5.67 -4.81 18.52
C GLU A 56 6.88 -5.76 18.48
N GLY A 57 8.01 -5.33 19.05
CA GLY A 57 9.30 -6.03 18.97
C GLY A 57 10.00 -5.94 17.60
N ARG A 58 9.23 -5.71 16.53
CA ARG A 58 9.68 -5.28 15.19
C ARG A 58 8.74 -4.20 14.66
N TYR A 59 9.18 -3.46 13.65
CA TYR A 59 8.33 -2.51 12.95
C TYR A 59 7.46 -3.27 11.95
N ILE A 60 6.16 -3.35 12.22
CA ILE A 60 5.21 -4.12 11.42
C ILE A 60 4.28 -3.18 10.69
N PHE A 61 4.11 -3.43 9.39
CA PHE A 61 3.16 -2.68 8.59
C PHE A 61 1.70 -3.00 9.00
N LYS A 62 0.93 -1.96 9.35
CA LYS A 62 -0.48 -2.06 9.74
C LYS A 62 -1.25 -0.83 9.31
N GLY A 63 -2.33 -1.02 8.56
CA GLY A 63 -3.15 0.03 7.96
C GLY A 63 -2.77 0.31 6.50
N TYR A 64 -3.71 0.83 5.71
CA TYR A 64 -3.49 1.13 4.29
C TYR A 64 -2.71 2.45 4.11
N PRO A 65 -1.65 2.50 3.26
CA PRO A 65 -0.81 3.68 3.06
C PRO A 65 -1.63 4.83 2.48
N SER A 66 -1.45 6.01 3.05
CA SER A 66 -2.13 7.24 2.61
C SER A 66 -1.36 8.45 3.11
N GLY A 67 -1.48 9.58 2.41
CA GLY A 67 -0.68 10.76 2.73
C GLY A 67 0.54 10.89 1.83
N ASN A 68 1.53 11.55 2.40
CA ASN A 68 2.81 11.81 1.79
C ASN A 68 3.72 10.58 1.80
N TYR A 69 3.84 9.90 0.67
CA TYR A 69 4.66 8.70 0.53
C TYR A 69 6.16 8.98 0.66
N ILE A 70 6.62 10.19 0.34
CA ILE A 70 8.04 10.55 0.50
C ILE A 70 8.37 10.74 2.00
N LYS A 71 7.45 11.31 2.80
CA LYS A 71 7.61 11.33 4.26
C LYS A 71 7.65 9.94 4.86
N GLN A 72 6.84 9.01 4.33
CA GLN A 72 6.88 7.62 4.78
C GLN A 72 8.21 6.96 4.42
N LEU A 73 8.73 7.21 3.21
CA LEU A 73 10.04 6.74 2.79
C LEU A 73 11.15 7.30 3.70
N ALA A 74 11.16 8.61 3.96
CA ALA A 74 12.11 9.26 4.85
C ALA A 74 12.10 8.65 6.26
N LYS A 75 10.91 8.39 6.81
CA LYS A 75 10.75 7.70 8.10
C LYS A 75 11.36 6.30 8.09
N VAL A 76 11.11 5.53 7.04
CA VAL A 76 11.67 4.18 6.90
C VAL A 76 13.19 4.23 6.78
N VAL A 77 13.74 5.17 6.01
CA VAL A 77 15.20 5.37 5.88
C VAL A 77 15.84 5.79 7.21
N ALA A 78 15.20 6.68 7.97
CA ALA A 78 15.66 7.07 9.30
C ALA A 78 15.70 5.87 10.27
N LEU A 79 14.62 5.09 10.33
CA LEU A 79 14.55 3.87 11.13
C LEU A 79 15.56 2.81 10.68
N TRP A 80 15.76 2.68 9.38
CA TRP A 80 16.72 1.75 8.80
C TRP A 80 18.14 2.10 9.26
N SER A 81 18.55 3.37 9.18
CA SER A 81 19.86 3.80 9.67
C SER A 81 20.06 3.49 11.16
N GLN A 82 19.04 3.73 11.99
CA GLN A 82 19.10 3.45 13.43
C GLN A 82 19.26 1.97 13.75
N ILE A 83 18.61 1.09 12.98
CA ILE A 83 18.64 -0.36 13.22
C ILE A 83 19.86 -1.02 12.55
N GLY A 84 20.37 -0.43 11.46
CA GLY A 84 21.44 -1.00 10.64
C GLY A 84 20.98 -2.14 9.71
N THR A 85 19.67 -2.39 9.59
CA THR A 85 19.07 -3.30 8.60
C THR A 85 17.66 -2.84 8.22
N PHE A 86 17.11 -3.36 7.13
CA PHE A 86 15.79 -2.96 6.65
C PHE A 86 14.75 -3.16 7.75
N PRO A 87 14.01 -2.11 8.16
CA PRO A 87 13.33 -2.12 9.46
C PRO A 87 11.96 -2.81 9.40
N ILE A 88 11.31 -2.85 8.23
CA ILE A 88 9.91 -3.28 8.11
C ILE A 88 9.82 -4.81 8.04
N SER A 89 8.93 -5.35 8.86
CA SER A 89 8.46 -6.73 8.83
C SER A 89 6.99 -6.80 8.40
N PHE A 90 6.64 -7.93 7.78
CA PHE A 90 5.31 -8.20 7.27
C PHE A 90 4.66 -9.37 8.03
N VAL A 91 3.40 -9.23 8.42
CA VAL A 91 2.68 -10.32 9.10
C VAL A 91 2.45 -11.50 8.15
N ASN A 92 2.65 -12.72 8.61
CA ASN A 92 2.32 -13.91 7.81
C ASN A 92 0.80 -14.07 7.73
N LEU A 93 0.28 -14.22 6.51
CA LEU A 93 -1.12 -14.58 6.27
C LEU A 93 -1.17 -16.04 5.83
N THR A 94 -2.02 -16.84 6.47
CA THR A 94 -2.21 -18.25 6.14
C THR A 94 -2.61 -18.41 4.67
N GLY A 95 -1.95 -19.33 3.98
CA GLY A 95 -2.19 -19.61 2.55
C GLY A 95 -1.45 -18.70 1.59
N PHE A 96 -0.78 -17.64 2.04
CA PHE A 96 -0.01 -16.75 1.16
C PHE A 96 1.48 -17.09 1.16
N ASP A 97 2.03 -17.32 -0.03
CA ASP A 97 3.49 -17.40 -0.19
C ASP A 97 4.14 -16.04 0.09
N THR A 98 5.16 -16.05 0.93
CA THR A 98 5.94 -14.87 1.35
C THR A 98 7.38 -14.92 0.86
N GLU A 99 7.80 -15.96 0.13
CA GLU A 99 9.20 -16.15 -0.27
C GLU A 99 9.73 -14.99 -1.11
N ILE A 100 8.96 -14.56 -2.11
CA ILE A 100 9.38 -13.46 -2.99
C ILE A 100 9.50 -12.15 -2.21
N THR A 101 8.58 -11.88 -1.27
CA THR A 101 8.64 -10.69 -0.41
C THR A 101 9.84 -10.75 0.55
N ARG A 102 10.18 -11.95 1.06
CA ARG A 102 11.33 -12.13 1.95
C ARG A 102 12.64 -11.86 1.22
N LYS A 103 12.82 -12.40 0.02
CA LYS A 103 13.98 -12.11 -0.84
C LYS A 103 14.10 -10.62 -1.16
N GLU A 104 12.98 -9.94 -1.36
CA GLU A 104 12.97 -8.48 -1.54
C GLU A 104 13.50 -7.75 -0.31
N ILE A 105 13.07 -8.13 0.90
CA ILE A 105 13.59 -7.56 2.15
C ILE A 105 15.09 -7.85 2.32
N GLU A 106 15.54 -9.06 2.02
CA GLU A 106 16.95 -9.44 2.07
C GLU A 106 17.79 -8.58 1.10
N ASN A 107 17.31 -8.40 -0.13
CA ASN A 107 17.94 -7.54 -1.13
C ASN A 107 18.01 -6.09 -0.65
N LEU A 108 16.92 -5.54 -0.12
CA LEU A 108 16.92 -4.19 0.45
C LEU A 108 17.93 -4.10 1.58
N SER A 109 17.99 -5.08 2.48
CA SER A 109 18.94 -5.11 3.60
C SER A 109 20.41 -5.02 3.17
N THR A 110 20.77 -5.38 1.94
CA THR A 110 22.13 -5.18 1.40
C THR A 110 22.52 -3.71 1.24
N LEU A 111 21.56 -2.79 1.23
CA LEU A 111 21.77 -1.34 1.11
C LEU A 111 22.01 -0.65 2.45
N SER A 112 22.07 -1.40 3.56
CA SER A 112 22.13 -0.82 4.91
C SER A 112 23.33 0.09 5.14
N SER A 113 24.50 -0.25 4.59
CA SER A 113 25.69 0.61 4.70
C SER A 113 25.49 1.95 4.00
N LEU A 114 24.86 1.96 2.82
CA LEU A 114 24.54 3.18 2.08
C LEU A 114 23.52 4.05 2.82
N VAL A 115 22.52 3.43 3.45
CA VAL A 115 21.51 4.13 4.25
C VAL A 115 22.14 4.75 5.50
N VAL A 116 22.99 4.01 6.21
CA VAL A 116 23.72 4.54 7.38
C VAL A 116 24.63 5.69 6.95
N ASP A 117 25.35 5.55 5.83
CA ASP A 117 26.24 6.60 5.31
C ASP A 117 25.46 7.88 4.95
N LEU A 118 24.36 7.76 4.20
CA LEU A 118 23.47 8.88 3.85
C LEU A 118 23.00 9.64 5.10
N VAL A 119 22.48 8.94 6.09
CA VAL A 119 21.91 9.56 7.30
C VAL A 119 23.01 10.14 8.21
N SER A 120 24.20 9.54 8.24
CA SER A 120 25.33 10.07 9.01
C SER A 120 25.90 11.37 8.43
N ARG A 121 25.58 11.68 7.17
CA ARG A 121 26.16 12.77 6.40
C ARG A 121 25.15 13.83 5.95
N LEU A 122 23.97 13.96 6.56
CA LEU A 122 22.89 14.86 6.07
C LEU A 122 23.32 16.32 5.76
N ASN A 123 24.42 16.81 6.33
CA ASN A 123 24.99 18.14 6.10
C ASN A 123 26.19 18.17 5.12
N ASP A 124 26.55 17.05 4.49
CA ASP A 124 27.68 16.91 3.56
C ASP A 124 27.27 17.27 2.12
N PRO A 125 28.12 17.97 1.33
CA PRO A 125 27.89 18.21 -0.09
C PRO A 125 27.59 16.96 -0.95
N ALA A 126 28.01 15.77 -0.52
CA ALA A 126 27.80 14.51 -1.22
C ALA A 126 26.38 13.93 -1.06
N VAL A 127 25.56 14.48 -0.15
CA VAL A 127 24.21 13.97 0.17
C VAL A 127 23.29 13.80 -1.04
N PRO A 128 23.20 14.76 -1.99
CA PRO A 128 22.35 14.59 -3.15
C PRO A 128 22.71 13.33 -3.95
N SER A 129 24.00 13.09 -4.18
CA SER A 129 24.48 11.90 -4.90
C SER A 129 24.26 10.60 -4.12
N LEU A 130 24.39 10.62 -2.79
CA LEU A 130 24.06 9.46 -1.94
C LEU A 130 22.58 9.13 -1.97
N ALA A 131 21.71 10.14 -1.93
CA ALA A 131 20.26 9.99 -2.02
C ALA A 131 19.82 9.46 -3.39
N GLU A 132 20.36 10.00 -4.47
CA GLU A 132 20.13 9.50 -5.83
C GLU A 132 20.59 8.03 -5.96
N ASN A 133 21.78 7.71 -5.47
CA ASN A 133 22.30 6.34 -5.48
C ASN A 133 21.37 5.38 -4.71
N LEU A 134 20.94 5.76 -3.51
CA LEU A 134 19.98 4.97 -2.73
C LEU A 134 18.68 4.75 -3.52
N LEU A 135 18.10 5.81 -4.08
CA LEU A 135 16.86 5.73 -4.86
C LEU A 135 17.02 4.86 -6.11
N LEU A 136 18.14 4.94 -6.84
CA LEU A 136 18.41 4.09 -8.01
C LEU A 136 18.53 2.61 -7.62
N ARG A 137 19.16 2.33 -6.47
CA ARG A 137 19.34 0.97 -5.97
C ARG A 137 18.07 0.36 -5.41
N MET A 138 17.20 1.17 -4.81
CA MET A 138 15.88 0.76 -4.35
C MET A 138 14.91 0.55 -5.53
N GLY A 139 14.92 1.47 -6.50
CA GLY A 139 13.95 1.54 -7.59
C GLY A 139 12.49 1.60 -7.12
N PRO A 140 11.52 1.50 -8.06
CA PRO A 140 10.10 1.49 -7.73
C PRO A 140 9.71 0.40 -6.73
N ARG A 141 10.29 -0.80 -6.84
CA ARG A 141 9.98 -1.93 -5.95
C ARG A 141 10.40 -1.65 -4.51
N GLY A 142 11.59 -1.08 -4.29
CA GLY A 142 12.04 -0.71 -2.96
C GLY A 142 11.13 0.34 -2.31
N VAL A 143 10.73 1.36 -3.09
CA VAL A 143 9.74 2.37 -2.63
C VAL A 143 8.41 1.70 -2.26
N LEU A 144 7.87 0.84 -3.11
CA LEU A 144 6.63 0.10 -2.83
C LEU A 144 6.73 -0.74 -1.56
N THR A 145 7.88 -1.38 -1.32
CA THR A 145 8.12 -2.17 -0.10
C THR A 145 8.14 -1.29 1.14
N CYS A 146 8.74 -0.10 1.09
CA CYS A 146 8.67 0.91 2.16
C CYS A 146 7.24 1.41 2.42
N LEU A 147 6.36 1.35 1.40
CA LEU A 147 4.93 1.69 1.51
C LEU A 147 4.06 0.51 1.98
N GLY A 148 4.65 -0.64 2.29
CA GLY A 148 3.96 -1.82 2.78
C GLY A 148 3.36 -2.71 1.68
N VAL A 149 3.70 -2.46 0.41
CA VAL A 149 3.27 -3.28 -0.73
C VAL A 149 4.20 -4.47 -0.86
N ARG A 150 3.63 -5.67 -0.76
CA ARG A 150 4.36 -6.93 -0.88
C ARG A 150 4.60 -7.31 -2.34
N ARG A 151 5.58 -8.19 -2.53
CA ARG A 151 5.91 -8.76 -3.84
C ARG A 151 5.59 -10.24 -3.87
N THR A 152 4.77 -10.66 -4.81
CA THR A 152 4.44 -12.05 -5.11
C THR A 152 4.64 -12.30 -6.60
N GLN A 153 4.39 -13.54 -7.03
CA GLN A 153 4.25 -13.83 -8.45
C GLN A 153 3.11 -12.97 -9.02
N GLY A 154 3.36 -12.35 -10.18
CA GLY A 154 2.40 -11.45 -10.84
C GLY A 154 2.35 -10.02 -10.31
N SER A 155 3.10 -9.68 -9.24
CA SER A 155 3.22 -8.29 -8.80
C SER A 155 3.85 -7.41 -9.87
N ILE A 156 3.39 -6.16 -9.95
CA ILE A 156 3.96 -5.14 -10.85
C ILE A 156 4.52 -3.95 -10.06
N ASP A 157 5.39 -3.19 -10.72
CA ASP A 157 6.16 -2.08 -10.14
C ASP A 157 5.83 -0.71 -10.75
N LYS A 158 4.80 -0.66 -11.59
CA LYS A 158 4.52 0.48 -12.47
C LYS A 158 3.59 1.53 -11.85
N CYS A 159 3.00 1.26 -10.69
CA CYS A 159 2.08 2.19 -10.04
C CYS A 159 2.15 2.12 -8.53
N LEU A 160 1.87 3.26 -7.90
CA LEU A 160 1.74 3.42 -6.46
C LEU A 160 0.35 2.96 -5.98
N PRO A 161 0.20 2.62 -4.68
CA PRO A 161 -1.12 2.45 -4.08
C PRO A 161 -1.97 3.71 -4.30
N PRO A 162 -3.18 3.59 -4.86
CA PRO A 162 -4.10 4.73 -4.99
C PRO A 162 -4.47 5.31 -3.61
N SER A 163 -4.87 6.58 -3.56
CA SER A 163 -5.33 7.20 -2.31
C SER A 163 -6.58 6.50 -1.76
N LYS A 164 -6.81 6.58 -0.45
CA LYS A 164 -8.04 6.07 0.17
C LYS A 164 -9.29 6.69 -0.46
N SER A 165 -9.29 8.00 -0.65
CA SER A 165 -10.39 8.73 -1.29
C SER A 165 -10.69 8.27 -2.72
N PHE A 166 -9.67 7.81 -3.45
CA PHE A 166 -9.86 7.22 -4.77
C PHE A 166 -10.60 5.87 -4.66
N LEU A 167 -10.15 5.00 -3.75
CA LEU A 167 -10.73 3.67 -3.55
C LEU A 167 -12.16 3.75 -2.97
N GLU A 168 -12.40 4.66 -2.03
CA GLU A 168 -13.71 4.96 -1.43
C GLU A 168 -14.70 5.45 -2.47
N ARG A 169 -14.27 6.35 -3.37
CA ARG A 169 -15.11 6.83 -4.46
C ARG A 169 -15.51 5.69 -5.38
N ALA A 170 -14.55 4.85 -5.78
CA ALA A 170 -14.81 3.68 -6.62
C ALA A 170 -15.75 2.66 -5.94
N PHE A 171 -15.63 2.50 -4.62
CA PHE A 171 -16.49 1.64 -3.80
C PHE A 171 -17.92 2.18 -3.67
N SER A 172 -18.04 3.51 -3.61
CA SER A 172 -19.31 4.24 -3.44
C SER A 172 -20.01 4.60 -4.75
N GLN A 173 -19.49 4.16 -5.90
CA GLN A 173 -20.17 4.33 -7.19
C GLN A 173 -21.51 3.59 -7.22
N LEU A 174 -22.46 4.11 -7.98
CA LEU A 174 -23.70 3.40 -8.33
C LEU A 174 -23.43 2.40 -9.45
N HIS A 175 -24.18 1.29 -9.47
CA HIS A 175 -23.88 0.16 -10.35
C HIS A 175 -24.03 0.50 -11.85
N THR A 176 -25.15 1.10 -12.25
CA THR A 176 -25.36 1.60 -13.62
C THR A 176 -26.18 2.90 -13.60
N ALA A 177 -26.10 3.69 -14.68
CA ALA A 177 -26.88 4.92 -14.84
C ALA A 177 -28.40 4.67 -14.93
N GLU A 178 -28.82 3.47 -15.32
CA GLU A 178 -30.23 3.10 -15.35
C GLU A 178 -30.72 2.62 -13.98
N GLU A 179 -29.91 1.82 -13.27
CA GLU A 179 -30.24 1.40 -11.91
C GLU A 179 -30.21 2.58 -10.93
N SER A 180 -29.35 3.58 -11.14
CA SER A 180 -29.27 4.76 -10.28
C SER A 180 -30.54 5.60 -10.26
N LYS A 181 -31.41 5.46 -11.27
CA LYS A 181 -32.74 6.11 -11.29
C LYS A 181 -33.70 5.49 -10.27
N LYS A 182 -33.45 4.26 -9.84
CA LYS A 182 -34.35 3.45 -8.98
C LYS A 182 -33.71 3.06 -7.64
N SER A 183 -32.39 3.18 -7.52
CA SER A 183 -31.62 2.69 -6.40
C SER A 183 -30.41 3.59 -6.15
N SER A 184 -30.24 3.97 -4.90
CA SER A 184 -29.07 4.66 -4.34
C SER A 184 -28.01 3.68 -3.81
N LEU A 185 -28.22 2.37 -3.99
CA LEU A 185 -27.34 1.34 -3.45
C LEU A 185 -26.02 1.25 -4.22
N THR A 186 -24.93 1.48 -3.51
CA THR A 186 -23.57 1.49 -4.05
C THR A 186 -23.09 0.10 -4.47
N VAL A 187 -22.08 0.04 -5.35
CA VAL A 187 -21.45 -1.22 -5.76
C VAL A 187 -20.83 -1.97 -4.57
N GLY A 188 -20.25 -1.23 -3.61
CA GLY A 188 -19.74 -1.77 -2.35
C GLY A 188 -20.82 -2.42 -1.51
N ALA A 189 -21.95 -1.73 -1.28
CA ALA A 189 -23.06 -2.29 -0.50
C ALA A 189 -23.76 -3.47 -1.19
N ARG A 190 -23.85 -3.46 -2.52
CA ARG A 190 -24.34 -4.59 -3.32
C ARG A 190 -23.46 -5.81 -3.13
N ALA A 191 -22.14 -5.64 -3.21
CA ALA A 191 -21.21 -6.73 -3.00
C ALA A 191 -21.30 -7.25 -1.55
N LEU A 192 -21.31 -6.37 -0.56
CA LEU A 192 -21.39 -6.77 0.85
C LEU A 192 -22.66 -7.56 1.15
N THR A 193 -23.81 -7.15 0.59
CA THR A 193 -25.07 -7.89 0.71
C THR A 193 -24.96 -9.33 0.22
N LYS A 194 -24.22 -9.57 -0.87
CA LYS A 194 -23.97 -10.93 -1.37
C LYS A 194 -23.08 -11.73 -0.42
N HIS A 195 -22.03 -11.12 0.12
CA HIS A 195 -21.10 -11.79 1.03
C HIS A 195 -21.74 -12.11 2.39
N CYS A 196 -22.50 -11.20 2.99
CA CYS A 196 -23.24 -11.45 4.23
C CYS A 196 -24.25 -12.61 4.12
N HIS A 197 -24.75 -12.91 2.91
CA HIS A 197 -25.68 -14.02 2.70
C HIS A 197 -25.00 -15.36 2.43
N ARG A 198 -23.75 -15.33 1.92
CA ARG A 198 -23.02 -16.53 1.47
C ARG A 198 -22.04 -17.06 2.52
N SER A 199 -21.38 -16.15 3.22
CA SER A 199 -20.42 -16.52 4.26
C SER A 199 -21.14 -16.98 5.52
N SER A 200 -20.71 -18.12 6.04
CA SER A 200 -21.25 -18.76 7.25
C SER A 200 -20.47 -18.42 8.52
N ASP A 201 -19.28 -17.85 8.40
CA ASP A 201 -18.38 -17.53 9.52
C ASP A 201 -18.72 -16.20 10.23
N GLY A 202 -19.58 -15.38 9.63
CA GLY A 202 -20.05 -14.12 10.21
C GLY A 202 -19.08 -12.94 10.10
N PHE A 203 -17.93 -13.08 9.44
CA PHE A 203 -16.91 -12.02 9.32
C PHE A 203 -17.47 -10.72 8.72
N TRP A 204 -18.32 -10.85 7.70
CA TRP A 204 -18.95 -9.73 6.99
C TRP A 204 -20.06 -9.05 7.81
N GLY A 205 -20.51 -9.67 8.90
CA GLY A 205 -21.60 -9.17 9.73
C GLY A 205 -22.97 -9.27 9.07
N LYS A 206 -23.91 -8.44 9.53
CA LYS A 206 -25.28 -8.37 9.01
C LYS A 206 -25.50 -7.04 8.28
N ILE A 207 -26.22 -7.11 7.17
CA ILE A 207 -26.60 -5.93 6.38
C ILE A 207 -28.09 -5.95 6.09
N SER A 208 -28.80 -4.95 6.61
CA SER A 208 -30.26 -4.82 6.53
C SER A 208 -30.69 -3.36 6.59
N GLY A 209 -31.98 -3.10 6.34
CA GLY A 209 -32.54 -1.74 6.37
C GLY A 209 -32.54 -1.05 5.01
N THR A 210 -32.65 0.29 5.03
CA THR A 210 -32.72 1.12 3.82
C THR A 210 -31.40 1.12 3.05
N GLU A 211 -31.41 1.54 1.79
CA GLU A 211 -30.19 1.62 0.98
C GLU A 211 -29.14 2.55 1.60
N VAL A 212 -29.56 3.65 2.22
CA VAL A 212 -28.68 4.57 2.97
C VAL A 212 -28.00 3.83 4.12
N MET A 213 -28.75 3.06 4.90
CA MET A 213 -28.19 2.25 5.99
C MET A 213 -27.21 1.20 5.46
N LYS A 214 -27.55 0.51 4.37
CA LYS A 214 -26.68 -0.49 3.74
C LYS A 214 -25.38 0.12 3.23
N ASN A 215 -25.44 1.29 2.61
CA ASN A 215 -24.27 2.04 2.16
C ASN A 215 -23.38 2.46 3.33
N ALA A 216 -23.97 2.94 4.43
CA ALA A 216 -23.22 3.30 5.64
C ALA A 216 -22.51 2.09 6.26
N VAL A 217 -23.19 0.93 6.36
CA VAL A 217 -22.58 -0.32 6.85
C VAL A 217 -21.44 -0.77 5.93
N ALA A 218 -21.62 -0.67 4.61
CA ALA A 218 -20.58 -1.03 3.65
C ALA A 218 -19.34 -0.14 3.79
N GLN A 219 -19.52 1.16 4.03
CA GLN A 219 -18.42 2.08 4.29
C GLN A 219 -17.69 1.72 5.59
N GLN A 220 -18.40 1.41 6.68
CA GLN A 220 -17.78 0.96 7.94
C GLN A 220 -16.93 -0.31 7.76
N VAL A 221 -17.41 -1.25 6.94
CA VAL A 221 -16.63 -2.45 6.58
C VAL A 221 -15.37 -2.07 5.81
N LEU A 222 -15.46 -1.15 4.84
CA LEU A 222 -14.29 -0.66 4.11
C LEU A 222 -13.28 0.04 5.04
N ASP A 223 -13.75 0.89 5.95
CA ASP A 223 -12.90 1.57 6.92
C ASP A 223 -12.15 0.57 7.81
N ARG A 224 -12.82 -0.53 8.20
CA ARG A 224 -12.19 -1.65 8.92
C ARG A 224 -11.06 -2.28 8.12
N PHE A 225 -11.19 -2.44 6.79
CA PHE A 225 -10.10 -2.93 5.93
C PHE A 225 -8.94 -1.95 5.89
N PHE A 226 -9.20 -0.64 5.74
CA PHE A 226 -8.11 0.34 5.70
C PHE A 226 -7.39 0.49 7.04
N THR A 227 -8.09 0.35 8.16
CA THR A 227 -7.49 0.43 9.50
C THR A 227 -6.72 -0.84 9.86
N ASN A 228 -7.26 -2.03 9.55
CA ASN A 228 -6.68 -3.31 9.96
C ASN A 228 -5.91 -4.03 8.85
N CYS A 229 -5.64 -3.35 7.74
CA CYS A 229 -4.86 -3.88 6.64
C CYS A 229 -3.49 -4.37 7.15
N VAL A 230 -3.10 -5.57 6.75
CA VAL A 230 -1.76 -6.13 7.03
C VAL A 230 -1.07 -6.62 5.76
N TRP A 231 -1.79 -6.68 4.64
CA TRP A 231 -1.30 -7.19 3.38
C TRP A 231 -1.82 -6.34 2.24
N ILE A 232 -0.90 -5.89 1.39
CA ILE A 232 -1.19 -5.12 0.18
C ILE A 232 -0.37 -5.70 -0.95
N ASN A 233 -0.98 -5.82 -2.12
CA ASN A 233 -0.27 -6.16 -3.34
C ASN A 233 -0.88 -5.44 -4.52
N ILE A 234 -0.02 -5.05 -5.46
CA ILE A 234 -0.41 -4.57 -6.77
C ILE A 234 0.07 -5.58 -7.79
N HIS A 235 -0.87 -6.26 -8.44
CA HIS A 235 -0.59 -7.34 -9.37
C HIS A 235 -1.38 -7.19 -10.66
N CYS A 236 -0.92 -7.87 -11.70
CA CYS A 236 -1.55 -7.85 -13.01
C CYS A 236 -1.48 -9.25 -13.61
N LEU A 237 -2.63 -9.82 -13.94
CA LEU A 237 -2.68 -11.03 -14.76
C LEU A 237 -2.33 -10.67 -16.22
N PRO A 238 -1.81 -11.62 -17.02
CA PRO A 238 -1.53 -11.38 -18.43
C PRO A 238 -2.77 -10.84 -19.15
N ASN A 239 -2.62 -9.72 -19.87
CA ASN A 239 -3.69 -9.02 -20.60
C ASN A 239 -4.86 -8.49 -19.74
N GLU A 240 -4.70 -8.44 -18.42
CA GLU A 240 -5.68 -7.81 -17.52
C GLU A 240 -5.25 -6.42 -17.06
N GLU A 241 -6.16 -5.73 -16.38
CA GLU A 241 -5.89 -4.46 -15.70
C GLU A 241 -5.14 -4.70 -14.39
N PRO A 242 -4.22 -3.78 -14.01
CA PRO A 242 -3.64 -3.74 -12.68
C PRO A 242 -4.70 -3.74 -11.58
N VAL A 243 -4.53 -4.65 -10.63
CA VAL A 243 -5.37 -4.81 -9.45
C VAL A 243 -4.58 -4.40 -8.23
N ILE A 244 -5.18 -3.56 -7.38
CA ILE A 244 -4.76 -3.46 -5.99
C ILE A 244 -5.64 -4.35 -5.13
N GLU A 245 -5.00 -5.12 -4.27
CA GLU A 245 -5.64 -6.00 -3.31
C GLU A 245 -5.14 -5.68 -1.90
N VAL A 246 -6.09 -5.59 -0.96
CA VAL A 246 -5.86 -5.23 0.43
C VAL A 246 -6.52 -6.30 1.29
N ARG A 247 -5.80 -6.83 2.29
CA ARG A 247 -6.32 -7.85 3.21
C ARG A 247 -6.04 -7.56 4.66
N VAL A 248 -6.94 -8.05 5.51
CA VAL A 248 -6.79 -8.11 6.96
C VAL A 248 -6.17 -9.44 7.40
N GLN A 249 -5.88 -9.58 8.69
CA GLN A 249 -5.13 -10.69 9.27
C GLN A 249 -5.81 -12.04 9.06
N GLU A 250 -7.14 -12.06 9.11
CA GLU A 250 -7.98 -13.23 8.91
C GLU A 250 -8.02 -13.70 7.44
N GLY A 251 -7.40 -12.95 6.54
CA GLY A 251 -7.26 -13.31 5.13
C GLY A 251 -8.36 -12.76 4.23
N TYR A 252 -9.46 -12.20 4.75
CA TYR A 252 -10.46 -11.52 3.92
C TYR A 252 -9.85 -10.29 3.25
N GLY A 253 -10.43 -9.89 2.12
CA GLY A 253 -9.89 -8.79 1.33
C GLY A 253 -10.90 -7.99 0.54
N VAL A 254 -10.36 -6.93 -0.06
CA VAL A 254 -11.02 -6.03 -1.00
C VAL A 254 -10.07 -5.71 -2.13
N ARG A 255 -10.60 -5.56 -3.35
CA ARG A 255 -9.79 -5.28 -4.53
C ARG A 255 -10.44 -4.31 -5.52
N TRP A 256 -9.59 -3.57 -6.21
CA TRP A 256 -9.98 -2.58 -7.23
C TRP A 256 -9.13 -2.73 -8.49
N LEU A 257 -9.73 -2.42 -9.64
CA LEU A 257 -9.01 -2.14 -10.87
C LEU A 257 -8.49 -0.70 -10.80
N ILE A 258 -7.17 -0.53 -10.85
CA ILE A 258 -6.53 0.77 -10.62
C ILE A 258 -6.88 1.74 -11.76
N ASN A 259 -6.61 1.38 -13.01
CA ASN A 259 -6.78 2.31 -14.14
C ASN A 259 -8.27 2.62 -14.41
N LYS A 260 -9.14 1.63 -14.22
CA LYS A 260 -10.59 1.76 -14.42
C LYS A 260 -11.30 2.46 -13.26
N GLN A 261 -10.60 2.72 -12.15
CA GLN A 261 -11.18 3.31 -10.93
C GLN A 261 -12.42 2.54 -10.46
N GLN A 262 -12.35 1.21 -10.50
CA GLN A 262 -13.51 0.35 -10.31
C GLN A 262 -13.30 -0.59 -9.13
N PHE A 263 -14.26 -0.63 -8.21
CA PHE A 263 -14.31 -1.67 -7.20
C PHE A 263 -14.61 -3.02 -7.86
N ARG A 264 -13.72 -4.00 -7.66
CA ARG A 264 -13.83 -5.33 -8.28
C ARG A 264 -14.52 -6.33 -7.36
N GLY A 265 -14.42 -6.17 -6.04
CA GLY A 265 -15.18 -6.99 -5.09
C GLY A 265 -14.43 -7.29 -3.79
N PHE A 266 -15.15 -7.99 -2.91
CA PHE A 266 -14.60 -8.60 -1.71
C PHE A 266 -13.96 -9.95 -2.01
N LEU A 267 -13.12 -10.42 -1.09
CA LEU A 267 -12.36 -11.65 -1.19
C LEU A 267 -12.48 -12.43 0.11
N GLU A 268 -12.71 -13.74 0.00
CA GLU A 268 -12.59 -14.68 1.10
C GLU A 268 -11.10 -15.02 1.36
N PRO A 269 -10.77 -15.61 2.53
CA PRO A 269 -9.44 -16.13 2.81
C PRO A 269 -9.00 -17.14 1.72
N GLN A 270 -7.69 -17.25 1.49
CA GLN A 270 -7.20 -18.27 0.57
C GLN A 270 -7.53 -19.67 1.09
N MET A 271 -7.98 -20.52 0.18
CA MET A 271 -8.22 -21.93 0.42
C MET A 271 -7.30 -22.74 -0.48
N GLU A 272 -6.64 -23.75 0.08
CA GLU A 272 -5.88 -24.71 -0.70
C GLU A 272 -6.81 -25.44 -1.68
N GLY A 273 -6.40 -25.53 -2.96
CA GLY A 273 -7.25 -26.05 -4.03
C GLY A 273 -8.50 -25.19 -4.34
N GLY A 274 -8.52 -23.92 -3.92
CA GLY A 274 -9.68 -23.03 -4.11
C GLY A 274 -10.11 -22.89 -5.57
N HIS A 275 -9.14 -22.86 -6.49
CA HIS A 275 -9.39 -22.83 -7.93
C HIS A 275 -10.15 -24.07 -8.42
N GLU A 276 -9.70 -25.27 -8.01
CA GLU A 276 -10.30 -26.56 -8.37
C GLU A 276 -11.70 -26.73 -7.76
N ARG A 277 -11.94 -26.08 -6.62
CA ARG A 277 -13.23 -26.07 -5.92
C ARG A 277 -14.16 -24.94 -6.39
N GLY A 278 -13.76 -24.19 -7.42
CA GLY A 278 -14.55 -23.12 -8.04
C GLY A 278 -14.73 -21.88 -7.17
N TRP A 279 -13.80 -21.62 -6.24
CA TRP A 279 -13.86 -20.54 -5.24
C TRP A 279 -15.26 -20.38 -4.64
N ARG A 280 -15.58 -21.19 -3.63
CA ARG A 280 -16.83 -21.01 -2.90
C ARG A 280 -16.72 -19.76 -2.03
N HIS A 281 -17.56 -18.78 -2.32
CA HIS A 281 -17.89 -17.66 -1.45
C HIS A 281 -18.87 -18.08 -0.37
#